data_AF-A0A7K3H1X7-F1
#
_entry.id   AF-A0A7K3H1X7-F1
#
_cell.length_a   1.000
_cell.length_b   1.000
_cell.length_c   1.000
_cell.angle_alpha   90.00
_cell.angle_beta   90.00
_cell.angle_gamma   90.00
#
_symmetry.space_group_name_H-M   'P 1'
#
loop_
_entity.id
_entity.type
_entity.pdbx_description
1 polymer ?
#
loop_
_entity_poly.entity_id
_entity_poly.type
_entity_poly.pdbx_seq_one_letter_code
_entity_poly.pdbx_strand_id
1 'polypeptide(L)'
;MAGASVAAELSERLVVVVVEAAASGEEHSRGRSAAAFLPSYGSTGVRALDRRAGARFGVECRRRRSRCCRGPSMYDSSSATVSRS
;
A
#
# COMPACT_ATOMS: atom_id res chain seq x y z
N MET A 1 1.45 -3.33 9.65
CA MET A 1 2.24 -3.20 8.40
C MET A 1 3.76 -3.15 8.63
N ALA A 2 4.26 -2.86 9.83
CA ALA A 2 5.69 -2.65 10.05
C ALA A 2 6.59 -3.90 9.94
N GLY A 3 6.33 -4.97 10.70
CA GLY A 3 7.25 -6.13 10.79
C GLY A 3 7.53 -6.79 9.44
N ALA A 4 6.48 -7.22 8.74
CA ALA A 4 6.65 -7.91 7.46
C ALA A 4 7.30 -7.06 6.35
N SER A 5 7.11 -5.73 6.31
CA SER A 5 7.78 -4.91 5.28
C SER A 5 9.28 -4.81 5.54
N VAL A 6 9.71 -4.75 6.80
CA VAL A 6 11.13 -4.78 7.15
C VAL A 6 11.73 -6.16 6.89
N ALA A 7 11.01 -7.22 7.28
CA ALA A 7 11.43 -8.59 7.02
C ALA A 7 11.64 -8.86 5.52
N ALA A 8 10.75 -8.35 4.67
CA ALA A 8 10.86 -8.48 3.22
C ALA A 8 12.12 -7.81 2.64
N GLU A 9 12.51 -6.63 3.14
CA GLU A 9 13.77 -5.98 2.70
C GLU A 9 14.99 -6.72 3.23
N LEU A 10 14.95 -7.20 4.47
CA LEU A 10 16.09 -7.88 5.10
C LEU A 10 16.29 -9.31 4.56
N SER A 11 15.22 -9.99 4.14
CA SER A 11 15.30 -11.36 3.63
C SER A 11 16.05 -11.47 2.29
N GLU A 12 16.31 -10.35 1.61
CA GLU A 12 17.19 -10.33 0.44
C GLU A 12 18.64 -10.72 0.78
N ARG A 13 19.05 -10.56 2.04
CA ARG A 13 20.46 -10.72 2.47
C ARG A 13 20.64 -11.63 3.67
N LEU A 14 19.59 -11.82 4.46
CA LEU A 14 19.65 -12.50 5.76
C LEU A 14 18.55 -13.54 5.87
N VAL A 15 18.76 -14.54 6.75
CA VAL A 15 17.66 -15.40 7.20
C VAL A 15 16.93 -14.66 8.31
N VAL A 16 15.64 -14.37 8.09
CA VAL A 16 14.81 -13.59 9.00
C VAL A 16 13.68 -14.46 9.53
N VAL A 17 13.51 -14.50 10.85
CA VAL A 17 12.38 -15.14 11.51
C VAL A 17 11.46 -14.06 12.07
N VAL A 18 10.18 -14.11 11.70
CA VAL A 18 9.14 -13.22 12.23
C VAL A 18 8.29 -14.01 13.22
N VAL A 19 8.17 -13.50 14.45
CA VAL A 19 7.33 -14.08 15.49
C VAL A 19 6.18 -13.12 15.76
N GLU A 20 4.94 -13.59 15.58
CA GLU A 20 3.72 -12.81 15.79
C GLU A 20 2.92 -13.44 16.94
N ALA A 21 2.37 -12.60 17.82
CA ALA A 21 1.56 -13.06 18.95
C ALA A 21 0.13 -13.44 18.54
N ALA A 22 -0.37 -12.83 17.47
CA ALA A 22 -1.69 -13.11 16.91
C ALA A 22 -1.68 -14.43 16.13
N ALA A 23 -2.82 -15.11 16.08
CA ALA A 23 -2.95 -16.34 15.31
C ALA A 23 -2.79 -16.10 13.80
N SER A 24 -3.10 -14.88 13.35
CA SER A 24 -2.87 -14.44 11.98
C SER A 24 -2.33 -13.00 11.92
N GLY A 25 -1.59 -12.68 10.86
CA GLY A 25 -1.04 -11.35 10.64
C GLY A 25 -2.09 -10.25 10.35
N GLU A 26 -3.36 -10.63 10.21
CA GLU A 26 -4.48 -9.74 9.86
C GLU A 26 -5.30 -9.31 11.07
N GLU A 27 -5.18 -10.01 12.20
CA GLU A 27 -6.08 -9.87 13.36
C GLU A 27 -6.14 -8.45 13.94
N HIS A 28 -5.04 -7.70 13.83
CA HIS A 28 -4.86 -6.37 14.41
C HIS A 28 -5.03 -5.25 13.36
N SER A 29 -4.46 -4.07 13.61
CA SER A 29 -4.61 -2.85 12.80
C SER A 29 -4.31 -3.04 11.31
N ARG A 30 -3.60 -4.11 10.94
CA ARG A 30 -3.26 -4.47 9.56
C ARG A 30 -4.50 -4.90 8.77
N GLY A 31 -5.28 -5.86 9.26
CA GLY A 31 -6.50 -6.34 8.60
C GLY A 31 -7.73 -5.45 8.83
N ARG A 32 -7.65 -4.50 9.76
CA ARG A 32 -8.73 -3.52 10.02
C ARG A 32 -8.54 -2.18 9.29
N SER A 33 -7.53 -2.05 8.44
CA SER A 33 -7.26 -0.84 7.67
C SER A 33 -8.10 -0.81 6.40
N ALA A 34 -8.49 0.39 5.95
CA ALA A 34 -9.10 0.59 4.63
C ALA A 34 -8.12 0.32 3.47
N ALA A 35 -6.82 0.12 3.75
CA ALA A 35 -5.77 -0.19 2.78
C ALA A 35 -5.67 0.83 1.61
N ALA A 36 -6.06 2.08 1.86
CA ALA A 36 -6.03 3.14 0.85
C ALA A 36 -4.70 3.91 0.85
N PHE A 37 -4.20 4.23 -0.33
CA PHE A 37 -2.99 5.05 -0.51
C PHE A 37 -3.35 6.51 -0.82
N LEU A 38 -3.13 7.42 0.15
CA LEU A 38 -3.48 8.83 0.05
C LEU A 38 -2.23 9.73 0.28
N PRO A 39 -1.44 10.06 -0.76
CA PRO A 39 -0.19 10.80 -0.63
C PRO A 39 -0.29 12.23 -0.04
N SER A 40 -1.51 12.77 0.03
CA SER A 40 -1.82 14.09 0.60
C SER A 40 -2.22 14.03 2.07
N TYR A 41 -2.44 12.85 2.63
CA TYR A 41 -2.93 12.66 3.99
C TYR A 41 -1.80 12.75 5.03
N GLY A 42 -2.14 13.13 6.27
CA GLY A 42 -1.20 13.15 7.40
C GLY A 42 -0.20 14.31 7.39
N SER A 43 0.85 14.16 8.21
CA SER A 43 1.91 15.16 8.43
C SER A 43 2.91 15.21 7.27
N THR A 44 3.77 16.22 7.24
CA THR A 44 4.82 16.37 6.22
C THR A 44 5.73 15.15 6.11
N GLY A 45 6.06 14.52 7.25
CA GLY A 45 6.84 13.27 7.30
C GLY A 45 6.12 12.10 6.65
N VAL A 46 4.84 11.90 6.98
CA VAL A 46 4.00 10.84 6.37
C VAL A 46 3.91 11.02 4.85
N ARG A 47 3.61 12.24 4.39
CA ARG A 47 3.53 12.55 2.95
C ARG A 47 4.86 12.36 2.22
N ALA A 48 5.99 12.56 2.90
CA ALA A 48 7.31 12.32 2.32
C ALA A 48 7.59 10.82 2.16
N LEU A 49 7.18 10.00 3.13
CA LEU A 49 7.26 8.54 3.05
C LEU A 49 6.35 7.99 1.95
N ASP A 50 5.09 8.43 1.88
CA ASP A 50 4.15 7.98 0.84
C ASP A 50 4.65 8.33 -0.56
N ARG A 51 5.22 9.53 -0.74
CA ARG A 51 5.84 9.90 -2.03
C ARG A 51 6.96 8.96 -2.46
N ARG A 52 7.76 8.44 -1.54
CA ARG A 52 8.80 7.45 -1.85
C ARG A 52 8.20 6.07 -2.10
N ALA A 53 7.18 5.71 -1.34
CA ALA A 53 6.46 4.44 -1.50
C ALA A 53 5.69 4.35 -2.83
N GLY A 54 5.28 5.48 -3.40
CA GLY A 54 4.51 5.54 -4.65
C GLY A 54 5.13 4.78 -5.83
N ALA A 55 6.47 4.70 -5.92
CA ALA A 55 7.15 3.90 -6.94
C ALA A 55 6.83 2.40 -6.82
N ARG A 56 6.75 1.87 -5.59
CA ARG A 56 6.40 0.47 -5.32
C ARG A 56 4.93 0.16 -5.57
N PHE A 57 4.07 1.17 -5.41
CA PHE A 57 2.63 1.04 -5.67
C PHE A 57 2.23 1.38 -7.11
N GLY A 58 3.19 1.70 -7.99
CA GLY A 58 2.90 2.09 -9.38
C GLY A 58 2.15 3.44 -9.51
N VAL A 59 2.16 4.26 -8.46
CA VAL A 59 1.45 5.54 -8.38
C VAL A 59 2.46 6.68 -8.47
N GLU A 60 3.24 6.70 -9.55
CA GLU A 60 4.19 7.80 -9.77
C GLU A 60 3.49 8.99 -10.42
N CYS A 61 3.43 10.11 -9.70
CA CYS A 61 2.97 11.37 -10.27
C CYS A 61 4.06 11.94 -11.18
N ARG A 62 4.12 11.45 -12.42
CA ARG A 62 5.08 11.89 -13.43
C ARG A 62 4.85 13.38 -13.73
N ARG A 63 5.75 14.25 -13.27
CA ARG A 63 5.76 15.70 -13.60
C ARG A 63 6.00 15.90 -15.11
N ARG A 64 4.98 15.68 -15.95
CA ARG A 64 4.91 16.30 -17.28
C ARG A 64 4.09 17.57 -17.15
N ARG A 65 4.72 18.70 -17.50
CA ARG A 65 4.26 20.10 -17.39
C ARG A 65 2.90 20.45 -18.05
N SER A 66 2.08 19.49 -18.46
CA SER A 66 0.82 19.80 -19.15
C SER A 66 -0.29 18.75 -19.09
N ARG A 67 -0.17 17.67 -18.31
CA ARG A 67 -1.30 16.74 -18.07
C ARG A 67 -1.25 16.20 -16.65
N CYS A 68 -1.98 16.85 -15.75
CA CYS A 68 -2.24 16.30 -14.43
C CYS A 68 -3.03 14.99 -14.56
N CYS A 69 -2.43 13.91 -14.06
CA CYS A 69 -3.10 12.71 -13.54
C CYS A 69 -3.95 11.89 -14.54
N ARG A 70 -3.30 10.97 -15.27
CA ARG A 70 -3.85 9.60 -15.40
C ARG A 70 -3.01 8.70 -14.52
N GLY A 71 -3.39 8.57 -13.25
CA GLY A 71 -2.98 7.40 -12.48
C GLY A 71 -3.72 6.17 -13.03
N PRO A 72 -3.23 4.94 -12.78
CA PRO A 72 -4.07 3.77 -13.00
C PRO A 72 -5.34 3.95 -12.16
N SER A 73 -6.51 3.84 -12.81
CA SER A 73 -7.79 3.83 -12.12
C SER A 73 -7.78 2.66 -11.15
N MET A 74 -7.54 2.92 -9.87
CA MET A 74 -7.59 1.88 -8.82
C MET A 74 -9.03 1.45 -8.51
N TYR A 75 -10.02 2.03 -9.19
CA TYR A 75 -11.37 1.50 -9.33
C TYR A 75 -11.53 0.98 -10.77
N ASP A 76 -11.33 -0.32 -10.96
CA ASP A 76 -11.96 -1.06 -12.05
C ASP A 76 -13.17 -1.78 -11.46
N SER A 77 -14.36 -1.22 -11.68
CA SER A 77 -15.64 -1.73 -11.16
C SER A 77 -16.14 -2.99 -11.89
N SER A 78 -15.26 -3.76 -12.54
CA SER A 78 -15.66 -4.81 -13.49
C SER A 78 -15.88 -6.21 -12.90
N SER A 79 -15.93 -6.40 -11.57
CA SER A 79 -16.17 -7.74 -10.98
C SER A 79 -17.37 -7.86 -10.05
N ALA A 80 -18.29 -6.88 -10.01
CA ALA A 80 -19.56 -7.04 -9.31
C ALA A 80 -20.64 -7.58 -10.25
N THR A 81 -20.56 -8.85 -10.64
CA THR A 81 -21.73 -9.56 -11.17
C THR A 81 -22.67 -9.81 -10.01
N VAL A 82 -23.62 -8.89 -9.80
CA VAL A 82 -24.78 -9.14 -8.93
C VAL A 82 -25.62 -10.22 -9.60
N SER A 83 -25.46 -11.46 -9.16
CA SER A 83 -26.41 -12.53 -9.44
C SER A 83 -27.68 -12.25 -8.66
N ARG A 84 -28.69 -11.67 -9.32
CA ARG A 84 -30.07 -11.70 -8.82
C ARG A 84 -30.68 -13.05 -9.22
N SER A 85 -31.00 -13.84 -8.21
CA SER A 85 -31.95 -14.96 -8.24
C SER A 85 -33.37 -14.48 -8.50
#